data_AF-X1LLE4-F1
#
_entry.id   AF-X1LLE4-F1
#
_cell.length_a   1.000
_cell.length_b   1.000
_cell.length_c   1.000
_cell.angle_alpha   90.00
_cell.angle_beta   90.00
_cell.angle_gamma   90.00
#
_symmetry.space_group_name_H-M   'P 1'
#
loop_
_entity.id
_entity.type
_entity.pdbx_description
1 polymer ?
#
loop_
_entity_poly.entity_id
_entity_poly.type
_entity_poly.pdbx_seq_one_letter_code
_entity_poly.pdbx_strand_id
1 'polypeptide(L)'
;NGVKKVYEIETEDGRKINLTSNHPLLTINGWKEVKELKQGNYIAVPRTLELVNSNFSIPNSAIKIMACMIAEGGMTISKSSPSFTTSKPLIADDLNNALREHGLELNKISEIDYRIRQVERHKLPFKKEKKRKGKAGCPSYGYWRNFCKIYGLKTVRSREKEIPDIIFNISYTSCCVILLTGRNSKGKRGLLPEIFKTLINPRGKIILP
;
A
#
# COMPACT_ATOMS: atom_id res chain seq x y z
N ASN A 1 4.77 40.88 6.09
CA ASN A 1 4.15 39.77 6.85
C ASN A 1 2.75 39.51 6.33
N GLY A 2 2.59 38.74 5.26
CA GLY A 2 1.30 38.53 4.60
C GLY A 2 0.65 37.23 5.03
N VAL A 3 -0.19 37.26 6.08
CA VAL A 3 -1.04 36.12 6.45
C VAL A 3 -2.16 36.05 5.40
N LYS A 4 -2.03 35.14 4.42
CA LYS A 4 -3.10 34.88 3.44
C LYS A 4 -4.15 33.96 4.07
N LYS A 5 -5.42 34.36 4.03
CA LYS A 5 -6.54 33.53 4.48
C LYS A 5 -6.61 32.27 3.61
N VAL A 6 -6.48 31.11 4.25
CA VAL A 6 -6.67 29.79 3.64
C VAL A 6 -8.09 29.33 3.96
N TYR A 7 -8.76 28.72 2.99
CA TYR A 7 -10.10 28.15 3.11
C TYR A 7 -9.99 26.63 3.10
N GLU A 8 -10.64 25.97 4.06
CA GLU A 8 -10.77 24.51 4.09
C GLU A 8 -12.10 24.15 3.43
N ILE A 9 -12.04 23.55 2.24
CA ILE A 9 -13.24 23.04 1.56
C ILE A 9 -13.40 21.57 1.93
N GLU A 10 -14.56 21.24 2.51
CA GLU A 10 -14.95 19.86 2.76
C GLU A 10 -16.13 19.46 1.85
N THR A 11 -16.04 18.27 1.28
CA THR A 11 -17.07 17.67 0.42
C THR A 11 -17.89 16.63 1.19
N GLU A 12 -19.12 16.36 0.73
CA GLU A 12 -20.06 15.42 1.37
C GLU A 12 -19.52 13.99 1.48
N ASP A 13 -18.62 13.59 0.57
CA ASP A 13 -17.90 12.31 0.62
C ASP A 13 -16.62 12.34 1.48
N GLY A 14 -16.40 13.43 2.22
CA GLY A 14 -15.35 13.55 3.24
C GLY A 14 -13.99 14.07 2.74
N ARG A 15 -13.85 14.50 1.47
CA ARG A 15 -12.58 15.08 1.00
C ARG A 15 -12.42 16.48 1.54
N LYS A 16 -11.22 16.78 2.03
CA LYS A 16 -10.80 18.09 2.49
C LYS A 16 -9.65 18.62 1.64
N ILE A 17 -9.70 19.90 1.27
CA ILE A 17 -8.60 20.59 0.59
C ILE A 17 -8.45 22.02 1.11
N ASN A 18 -7.21 22.45 1.31
CA ASN A 18 -6.87 23.79 1.77
C ASN A 18 -6.36 24.64 0.60
N LEU A 19 -7.04 25.74 0.30
CA LEU A 19 -6.76 26.60 -0.85
C LEU A 19 -6.80 28.09 -0.48
N THR A 20 -6.14 28.92 -1.28
CA THR A 20 -6.26 30.39 -1.17
C THR A 20 -7.55 30.88 -1.84
N SER A 21 -8.06 32.04 -1.44
CA SER A 21 -9.32 32.62 -1.95
C SER A 21 -9.42 32.69 -3.47
N ASN A 22 -8.30 32.91 -4.15
CA ASN A 22 -8.21 33.09 -5.60
C ASN A 22 -7.96 31.79 -6.37
N HIS A 23 -7.85 30.64 -5.69
CA HIS A 23 -7.62 29.38 -6.39
C HIS A 23 -8.90 28.97 -7.12
N PRO A 24 -8.85 28.69 -8.43
CA PRO A 24 -10.03 28.28 -9.17
C PRO A 24 -10.32 26.78 -8.91
N LEU A 25 -11.60 26.45 -8.79
CA LEU A 25 -12.15 25.09 -8.79
C LEU A 25 -13.22 24.98 -9.86
N LEU A 26 -13.25 23.83 -10.55
CA LEU A 26 -14.23 23.57 -11.60
C LEU A 26 -15.57 23.19 -10.97
N THR A 27 -16.62 23.95 -11.28
CA THR A 27 -18.01 23.68 -10.87
C THR A 27 -18.86 23.26 -12.08
N ILE A 28 -20.12 22.91 -11.86
CA ILE A 28 -21.08 22.64 -12.94
C ILE A 28 -21.30 23.86 -13.87
N ASN A 29 -21.04 25.06 -13.37
CA ASN A 29 -21.18 26.32 -14.11
C ASN A 29 -19.82 26.88 -14.59
N GLY A 30 -18.80 26.03 -14.67
CA GLY A 30 -17.43 26.43 -15.04
C GLY A 30 -16.53 26.71 -13.83
N TRP A 31 -15.35 27.27 -14.11
CA TRP A 31 -14.36 27.60 -13.09
C TRP A 31 -14.84 28.75 -12.20
N LYS A 32 -14.73 28.57 -10.88
CA LYS A 32 -15.01 29.59 -9.88
C LYS A 32 -13.88 29.66 -8.87
N GLU A 33 -13.55 30.87 -8.42
CA GLU A 33 -12.59 31.03 -7.32
C GLU A 33 -13.19 30.52 -6.00
N VAL A 34 -12.34 30.04 -5.09
CA VAL A 34 -12.76 29.57 -3.76
C VAL A 34 -13.63 30.57 -3.02
N LYS A 35 -13.33 31.88 -3.11
CA LYS A 35 -14.12 32.95 -2.50
C LYS A 35 -15.56 33.06 -3.02
N GLU A 36 -15.86 32.48 -4.18
CA GLU A 36 -17.17 32.51 -4.83
C GLU A 36 -17.99 31.24 -4.57
N LEU A 37 -17.36 30.21 -3.99
CA LEU A 37 -18.00 28.95 -3.67
C LEU A 37 -18.84 29.07 -2.41
N LYS A 38 -19.94 28.32 -2.39
CA LYS A 38 -20.84 28.21 -1.25
C LYS A 38 -21.14 26.76 -0.94
N GLN A 39 -21.53 26.50 0.31
CA GLN A 39 -22.09 25.23 0.71
C GLN A 39 -23.20 24.79 -0.28
N GLY A 40 -23.20 23.51 -0.66
CA GLY A 40 -24.10 22.92 -1.64
C GLY A 40 -23.64 23.05 -3.09
N ASN A 41 -22.59 23.82 -3.40
CA ASN A 41 -22.01 23.81 -4.74
C ASN A 41 -21.33 22.47 -5.02
N TYR A 42 -21.47 22.01 -6.27
CA TYR A 42 -20.77 20.83 -6.76
C TYR A 42 -19.46 21.25 -7.40
N ILE A 43 -18.37 20.63 -6.96
CA ILE A 43 -17.05 20.76 -7.57
C ILE A 43 -16.66 19.44 -8.26
N ALA A 44 -15.91 19.58 -9.34
CA ALA A 44 -15.31 18.45 -10.03
C ALA A 44 -14.24 17.83 -9.13
N VAL A 45 -14.31 16.51 -9.00
CA VAL A 45 -13.32 15.71 -8.28
C VAL A 45 -12.80 14.63 -9.22
N PRO A 46 -11.53 14.21 -9.10
CA PRO A 46 -11.00 13.12 -9.92
C PRO A 46 -11.86 11.85 -9.75
N ARG A 47 -12.34 11.30 -10.87
CA ARG A 47 -13.13 10.05 -10.92
C ARG A 47 -12.22 8.82 -10.96
N THR A 48 -11.07 8.95 -11.60
CA THR A 48 -10.07 7.90 -11.79
C THR A 48 -8.71 8.52 -11.56
N LEU A 49 -7.86 7.86 -10.78
CA LEU A 49 -6.44 8.11 -10.75
C LEU A 49 -5.81 7.50 -12.01
N GLU A 50 -5.57 8.29 -13.04
CA GLU A 50 -4.78 7.79 -14.16
C GLU A 50 -3.39 7.43 -13.64
N LEU A 51 -3.05 6.14 -13.69
CA LEU A 51 -1.76 5.65 -13.21
C LEU A 51 -0.67 6.15 -14.17
N VAL A 52 0.06 7.17 -13.73
CA VAL A 52 1.22 7.67 -14.45
C VAL A 52 2.31 6.61 -14.30
N ASN A 53 2.59 5.88 -15.39
CA ASN A 53 3.65 4.86 -15.59
C ASN A 53 3.20 3.39 -15.59
N SER A 54 2.82 2.90 -16.77
CA SER A 54 2.55 1.48 -17.07
C SER A 54 3.82 0.61 -17.27
N ASN A 55 5.03 1.17 -17.16
CA ASN A 55 6.27 0.45 -17.48
C ASN A 55 6.85 -0.37 -16.32
N PHE A 56 6.25 -0.33 -15.13
CA PHE A 56 6.71 -1.07 -13.97
C PHE A 56 5.86 -2.34 -13.74
N SER A 57 6.28 -3.45 -14.36
CA SER A 57 5.60 -4.74 -14.21
C SER A 57 6.07 -5.47 -12.96
N ILE A 58 5.25 -5.46 -11.90
CA ILE A 58 5.48 -6.27 -10.69
C ILE A 58 4.92 -7.68 -10.92
N PRO A 59 5.65 -8.76 -10.61
CA PRO A 59 5.10 -10.11 -10.65
C PRO A 59 3.86 -10.24 -9.76
N ASN A 60 2.80 -10.90 -10.25
CA ASN A 60 1.59 -11.16 -9.46
C ASN A 60 1.88 -11.87 -8.14
N SER A 61 2.87 -12.77 -8.10
CA SER A 61 3.34 -13.41 -6.88
C SER A 61 3.90 -12.43 -5.86
N ALA A 62 4.66 -11.41 -6.28
CA ALA A 62 5.17 -10.39 -5.38
C ALA A 62 4.03 -9.53 -4.81
N ILE A 63 3.02 -9.18 -5.63
CA ILE A 63 1.81 -8.48 -5.20
C ILE A 63 1.08 -9.30 -4.12
N LYS A 64 0.86 -10.59 -4.35
CA LYS A 64 0.22 -11.50 -3.38
C LYS A 64 1.00 -11.60 -2.06
N ILE A 65 2.32 -11.72 -2.12
CA ILE A 65 3.17 -11.75 -0.91
C ILE A 65 3.04 -10.44 -0.14
N MET A 66 3.15 -9.28 -0.81
CA MET A 66 2.96 -7.98 -0.16
C MET A 66 1.58 -7.86 0.49
N ALA A 67 0.54 -8.22 -0.25
CA ALA A 67 -0.85 -8.20 0.19
C ALA A 67 -1.07 -9.03 1.48
N CYS A 68 -0.58 -10.27 1.49
CA CYS A 68 -0.69 -11.16 2.65
C CYS A 68 0.15 -10.67 3.84
N MET A 69 1.33 -10.12 3.59
CA MET A 69 2.25 -9.71 4.65
C MET A 69 1.84 -8.38 5.29
N ILE A 70 1.24 -7.47 4.53
CA ILE A 70 0.61 -6.26 5.05
C ILE A 70 -0.57 -6.64 5.95
N ALA A 71 -1.41 -7.58 5.51
CA ALA A 71 -2.58 -8.06 6.27
C ALA A 71 -2.19 -8.81 7.56
N GLU A 72 -1.54 -9.97 7.42
CA GLU A 72 -1.39 -10.95 8.50
C GLU A 72 0.09 -11.28 8.82
N GLY A 73 1.04 -10.61 8.15
CA GLY A 73 2.47 -10.83 8.37
C GLY A 73 3.02 -10.24 9.68
N GLY A 74 3.84 -10.99 10.40
CA GLY A 74 4.67 -10.48 11.49
C GLY A 74 6.08 -10.16 11.01
N MET A 75 6.40 -8.88 10.81
CA MET A 75 7.64 -8.41 10.18
C MET A 75 8.62 -7.70 11.13
N THR A 76 8.43 -7.85 12.44
CA THR A 76 9.22 -7.13 13.46
C THR A 76 10.72 -7.40 13.35
N ILE A 77 11.54 -6.35 13.41
CA ILE A 77 13.02 -6.37 13.34
C ILE A 77 13.69 -7.37 14.30
N SER A 78 13.08 -7.62 15.46
CA SER A 78 13.61 -8.55 16.47
C SER A 78 13.54 -10.03 16.08
N LYS A 79 12.81 -10.39 15.02
CA LYS A 79 12.69 -11.76 14.53
C LYS A 79 13.68 -12.01 13.40
N SER A 80 14.40 -13.14 13.46
CA SER A 80 15.30 -13.61 12.39
C SER A 80 14.55 -13.98 11.11
N SER A 81 13.26 -14.32 11.22
CA SER A 81 12.37 -14.71 10.12
C SER A 81 10.98 -14.08 10.27
N PRO A 82 10.30 -13.72 9.17
CA PRO A 82 8.93 -13.25 9.20
C PRO A 82 8.01 -14.36 9.68
N SER A 83 6.94 -14.00 10.39
CA SER A 83 5.83 -14.90 10.64
C SER A 83 4.63 -14.56 9.77
N PHE A 84 3.75 -15.52 9.56
CA PHE A 84 2.47 -15.35 8.91
C PHE A 84 1.47 -16.21 9.66
N THR A 85 0.28 -15.68 9.97
CA THR A 85 -0.73 -16.39 10.74
C THR A 85 -2.04 -16.40 9.96
N THR A 86 -2.60 -17.58 9.72
CA THR A 86 -3.91 -17.71 9.06
C THR A 86 -4.59 -19.01 9.47
N SER A 87 -5.90 -18.95 9.74
CA SER A 87 -6.75 -20.13 9.93
C SER A 87 -7.28 -20.71 8.62
N LYS A 88 -7.02 -20.06 7.47
CA LYS A 88 -7.56 -20.44 6.16
C LYS A 88 -6.48 -21.15 5.32
N PRO A 89 -6.56 -22.47 5.11
CA PRO A 89 -5.56 -23.24 4.37
C PRO A 89 -5.34 -22.72 2.95
N LEU A 90 -6.42 -22.36 2.24
CA LEU A 90 -6.35 -21.82 0.88
C LEU A 90 -5.47 -20.57 0.76
N ILE A 91 -5.47 -19.70 1.78
CA ILE A 91 -4.61 -18.50 1.80
C ILE A 91 -3.15 -18.89 2.06
N ALA A 92 -2.92 -19.86 2.95
CA ALA A 92 -1.58 -20.36 3.22
C ALA A 92 -0.96 -21.02 1.96
N ASP A 93 -1.74 -21.81 1.23
CA ASP A 93 -1.30 -22.47 0.00
C ASP A 93 -1.02 -21.46 -1.12
N ASP A 94 -1.91 -20.49 -1.35
CA ASP A 94 -1.69 -19.45 -2.36
C ASP A 94 -0.46 -18.59 -2.03
N LEU A 95 -0.27 -18.23 -0.75
CA LEU A 95 0.93 -17.54 -0.30
C LEU A 95 2.19 -18.39 -0.49
N ASN A 96 2.14 -19.69 -0.16
CA ASN A 96 3.29 -20.57 -0.32
C ASN A 96 3.70 -20.75 -1.78
N ASN A 97 2.72 -20.87 -2.69
CA ASN A 97 2.97 -20.91 -4.14
C ASN A 97 3.63 -19.62 -4.62
N ALA A 98 3.11 -18.46 -4.20
CA ALA A 98 3.73 -17.18 -4.52
C ALA A 98 5.15 -17.07 -3.96
N LEU A 99 5.39 -17.47 -2.70
CA LEU A 99 6.71 -17.45 -2.07
C LEU A 99 7.74 -18.30 -2.82
N ARG A 100 7.33 -19.46 -3.36
CA ARG A 100 8.22 -20.37 -4.09
C ARG A 100 8.80 -19.75 -5.35
N GLU A 101 8.03 -18.91 -6.05
CA GLU A 101 8.54 -18.13 -7.19
C GLU A 101 9.67 -17.17 -6.80
N HIS A 102 9.74 -16.79 -5.52
CA HIS A 102 10.75 -15.89 -4.95
C HIS A 102 11.85 -16.63 -4.18
N GLY A 103 11.90 -17.97 -4.25
CA GLY A 103 12.87 -18.81 -3.53
C GLY A 103 12.62 -18.89 -2.01
N LEU A 104 11.39 -18.59 -1.59
CA LEU A 104 10.92 -18.61 -0.21
C LEU A 104 9.85 -19.70 -0.05
N GLU A 105 9.56 -20.09 1.18
CA GLU A 105 8.44 -20.99 1.48
C GLU A 105 7.92 -20.78 2.92
N LEU A 106 6.69 -21.23 3.14
CA LEU A 106 6.11 -21.35 4.48
C LEU A 106 6.63 -22.61 5.15
N ASN A 107 7.14 -22.44 6.36
CA ASN A 107 7.42 -23.50 7.32
C ASN A 107 6.38 -23.43 8.44
N LYS A 108 5.50 -24.43 8.50
CA LYS A 108 4.44 -24.51 9.51
C LYS A 108 5.05 -24.71 10.91
N ILE A 109 4.59 -23.91 11.87
CA ILE A 109 5.01 -23.96 13.28
C ILE A 109 3.90 -24.48 14.18
N SER A 110 2.65 -24.04 13.92
CA SER A 110 1.45 -24.48 14.64
C SER A 110 0.32 -24.71 13.62
N GLU A 111 -0.91 -24.98 14.08
CA GLU A 111 -2.05 -25.16 13.20
C GLU A 111 -2.28 -23.98 12.24
N ILE A 112 -2.05 -22.76 12.73
CA ILE A 112 -2.32 -21.50 12.03
C ILE A 112 -1.09 -20.59 11.87
N ASP A 113 0.03 -20.89 12.54
CA ASP A 113 1.24 -20.08 12.48
C ASP A 113 2.31 -20.67 11.57
N TYR A 114 2.89 -19.81 10.74
CA TYR A 114 3.91 -20.13 9.76
C TYR A 114 5.11 -19.19 9.90
N ARG A 115 6.27 -19.67 9.51
CA ARG A 115 7.49 -18.86 9.32
C ARG A 115 7.90 -18.87 7.87
N ILE A 116 8.30 -17.72 7.36
CA ILE A 116 8.86 -17.64 6.01
C ILE A 116 10.34 -18.01 6.12
N ARG A 117 10.73 -19.07 5.42
CA ARG A 117 12.13 -19.50 5.30
C ARG A 117 12.57 -19.52 3.83
N GLN A 118 13.87 -19.58 3.64
CA GLN A 118 14.47 -19.75 2.33
C GLN A 118 14.59 -21.24 2.01
N VAL A 119 14.20 -21.64 0.79
CA VAL A 119 14.19 -23.05 0.36
C VAL A 119 15.62 -23.60 0.23
N GLU A 120 16.54 -22.88 -0.42
CA GLU A 120 17.96 -23.24 -0.53
C GLU A 120 18.87 -22.00 -0.63
N ARG A 121 20.06 -22.01 -0.01
CA ARG A 121 21.05 -20.89 -0.04
C ARG A 121 21.54 -20.52 -1.46
N HIS A 122 21.33 -21.39 -2.45
CA HIS A 122 21.96 -21.34 -3.78
C HIS A 122 20.98 -21.29 -4.97
N LYS A 123 19.68 -21.55 -4.77
CA LYS A 123 18.66 -21.36 -5.81
C LYS A 123 18.05 -19.98 -5.66
N LEU A 124 18.30 -19.14 -6.65
CA LEU A 124 17.95 -17.73 -6.71
C LEU A 124 16.67 -17.55 -7.55
N PRO A 125 15.92 -16.48 -7.30
CA PRO A 125 15.75 -15.47 -8.35
C PRO A 125 16.62 -14.23 -8.11
N PHE A 126 17.13 -14.01 -6.89
CA PHE A 126 17.92 -12.82 -6.53
C PHE A 126 19.44 -13.08 -6.51
N LYS A 127 20.08 -13.10 -7.69
CA LYS A 127 21.53 -13.33 -7.90
C LYS A 127 22.40 -12.83 -6.73
N LYS A 128 23.24 -13.69 -6.14
CA LYS A 128 24.29 -13.27 -5.20
C LYS A 128 25.09 -12.17 -5.88
N GLU A 129 25.04 -10.93 -5.38
CA GLU A 129 26.05 -9.96 -5.75
C GLU A 129 27.41 -10.56 -5.38
N LYS A 130 28.32 -10.63 -6.36
CA LYS A 130 29.68 -11.12 -6.14
C LYS A 130 30.26 -10.33 -4.97
N LYS A 131 30.79 -11.02 -3.96
CA LYS A 131 31.53 -10.41 -2.85
C LYS A 131 32.55 -9.42 -3.45
N ARG A 132 32.30 -8.12 -3.34
CA ARG A 132 33.38 -7.14 -3.45
C ARG A 132 34.32 -7.45 -2.28
N LYS A 133 35.54 -7.89 -2.58
CA LYS A 133 36.60 -8.02 -1.58
C LYS A 133 36.78 -6.63 -0.96
N GLY A 134 36.31 -6.44 0.27
CA GLY A 134 36.48 -5.18 0.98
C GLY A 134 35.54 -5.04 2.16
N LYS A 135 36.13 -4.97 3.36
CA LYS A 135 35.57 -4.65 4.69
C LYS A 135 34.66 -5.69 5.34
N ALA A 136 35.12 -6.15 6.52
CA ALA A 136 34.28 -6.71 7.56
C ALA A 136 33.11 -5.74 7.84
N GLY A 137 31.86 -6.19 7.63
CA GLY A 137 30.67 -5.40 7.94
C GLY A 137 29.65 -5.15 6.82
N CYS A 138 29.69 -5.85 5.67
CA CYS A 138 28.58 -5.78 4.70
C CYS A 138 27.53 -6.89 4.95
N PRO A 139 26.23 -6.56 5.11
CA PRO A 139 25.25 -7.53 5.62
C PRO A 139 24.89 -8.56 4.55
N SER A 140 25.00 -9.85 4.88
CA SER A 140 24.30 -10.89 4.12
C SER A 140 22.81 -10.76 4.40
N TYR A 141 22.12 -9.83 3.73
CA TYR A 141 20.68 -9.73 3.87
C TYR A 141 20.06 -11.05 3.37
N GLY A 142 19.40 -11.80 4.26
CA GLY A 142 18.64 -12.99 3.88
C GLY A 142 17.59 -12.64 2.82
N TYR A 143 17.17 -13.62 2.01
CA TYR A 143 16.35 -13.40 0.81
C TYR A 143 15.07 -12.59 1.10
N TRP A 144 14.45 -12.81 2.25
CA TRP A 144 13.32 -12.00 2.72
C TRP A 144 13.64 -10.50 2.84
N ARG A 145 14.79 -10.14 3.42
CA ARG A 145 15.18 -8.72 3.55
C ARG A 145 15.43 -8.09 2.18
N ASN A 146 15.94 -8.86 1.23
CA ASN A 146 16.10 -8.39 -0.14
C ASN A 146 14.74 -8.18 -0.83
N PHE A 147 13.81 -9.12 -0.67
CA PHE A 147 12.43 -8.97 -1.12
C PHE A 147 11.80 -7.68 -0.56
N CYS A 148 11.91 -7.46 0.75
CA CYS A 148 11.42 -6.23 1.38
C CYS A 148 12.06 -4.97 0.81
N LYS A 149 13.37 -4.98 0.54
CA LYS A 149 14.09 -3.83 -0.03
C LYS A 149 13.62 -3.54 -1.46
N ILE A 150 13.46 -4.57 -2.28
CA ILE A 150 13.06 -4.43 -3.70
C ILE A 150 11.63 -3.89 -3.80
N TYR A 151 10.72 -4.42 -2.98
CA TYR A 151 9.28 -4.10 -3.06
C TYR A 151 8.82 -3.08 -2.02
N GLY A 152 9.73 -2.48 -1.25
CA GLY A 152 9.43 -1.40 -0.31
C GLY A 152 8.69 -1.81 0.97
N LEU A 153 8.65 -3.10 1.32
CA LEU A 153 8.02 -3.54 2.57
C LEU A 153 8.89 -3.16 3.79
N LYS A 154 8.33 -2.37 4.70
CA LYS A 154 8.99 -1.99 5.96
C LYS A 154 8.95 -3.15 6.98
N THR A 155 10.08 -3.45 7.60
CA THR A 155 10.16 -4.43 8.70
C THR A 155 9.76 -3.79 10.02
N VAL A 156 8.47 -3.58 10.21
CA VAL A 156 7.91 -2.79 11.33
C VAL A 156 6.83 -3.58 12.08
N ARG A 157 6.34 -3.03 13.19
CA ARG A 157 5.24 -3.64 13.93
C ARG A 157 3.94 -3.51 13.12
N SER A 158 2.94 -4.34 13.44
CA SER A 158 1.65 -4.34 12.72
C SER A 158 0.97 -2.98 12.64
N ARG A 159 1.18 -2.09 13.61
CA ARG A 159 0.56 -0.75 13.66
C ARG A 159 1.25 0.29 12.78
N GLU A 160 2.48 0.00 12.38
CA GLU A 160 3.37 0.87 11.61
C GLU A 160 3.46 0.41 10.15
N LYS A 161 2.76 -0.67 9.80
CA LYS A 161 2.71 -1.18 8.43
C LYS A 161 2.01 -0.16 7.54
N GLU A 162 2.63 0.06 6.40
CA GLU A 162 2.12 0.95 5.35
C GLU A 162 2.11 0.18 4.03
N ILE A 163 1.30 0.64 3.09
CA ILE A 163 1.27 0.14 1.72
C ILE A 163 2.49 0.76 0.99
N PRO A 164 3.43 -0.05 0.46
CA PRO A 164 4.56 0.48 -0.30
C PRO A 164 4.15 1.35 -1.50
N ASP A 165 4.89 2.43 -1.76
CA ASP A 165 4.60 3.38 -2.85
C ASP A 165 4.53 2.72 -4.24
N ILE A 166 5.30 1.65 -4.41
CA ILE A 166 5.35 0.85 -5.63
C ILE A 166 3.98 0.29 -6.04
N ILE A 167 3.07 0.11 -5.07
CA ILE A 167 1.70 -0.37 -5.29
C ILE A 167 0.82 0.74 -5.86
N PHE A 168 1.09 2.02 -5.59
CA PHE A 168 0.29 3.09 -6.20
C PHE A 168 0.61 3.31 -7.68
N ASN A 169 1.60 2.58 -8.22
CA ASN A 169 2.03 2.64 -9.62
C ASN A 169 1.67 1.36 -10.42
N ILE A 170 0.96 0.39 -9.84
CA ILE A 170 0.50 -0.82 -10.57
C ILE A 170 -0.94 -0.69 -11.03
N SER A 171 -1.34 -1.53 -12.00
CA SER A 171 -2.71 -1.57 -12.52
C SER A 171 -3.77 -1.71 -11.41
N TYR A 172 -4.94 -1.10 -11.63
CA TYR A 172 -6.07 -1.12 -10.69
C TYR A 172 -6.45 -2.51 -10.17
N THR A 173 -6.44 -3.51 -11.05
CA THR A 173 -6.73 -4.91 -10.72
C THR A 173 -5.78 -5.48 -9.67
N SER A 174 -4.50 -5.12 -9.75
CA SER A 174 -3.48 -5.56 -8.80
C SER A 174 -3.57 -4.82 -7.46
N CYS A 175 -3.96 -3.54 -7.46
CA CYS A 175 -4.23 -2.77 -6.24
C CYS A 175 -5.41 -3.38 -5.45
N CYS A 176 -6.49 -3.78 -6.13
CA CYS A 176 -7.65 -4.38 -5.47
C CYS A 176 -7.32 -5.64 -4.68
N VAL A 177 -6.38 -6.47 -5.15
CA VAL A 177 -5.93 -7.68 -4.42
C VAL A 177 -5.39 -7.31 -3.03
N ILE A 178 -4.59 -6.25 -2.94
CA ILE A 178 -4.00 -5.78 -1.68
C ILE A 178 -5.06 -5.20 -0.74
N LEU A 179 -6.01 -4.43 -1.29
CA LEU A 179 -7.08 -3.80 -0.51
C LEU A 179 -8.07 -4.83 0.05
N LEU A 180 -8.31 -5.93 -0.66
CA LEU A 180 -9.20 -7.02 -0.24
C LEU A 180 -8.58 -7.91 0.84
N THR A 181 -7.26 -8.13 0.81
CA THR A 181 -6.57 -8.94 1.83
C THR A 181 -6.23 -8.12 3.08
N GLY A 182 -6.02 -6.81 2.97
CA GLY A 182 -5.57 -5.89 4.03
C GLY A 182 -6.56 -5.61 5.17
N ARG A 183 -7.29 -6.61 5.68
CA ARG A 183 -8.07 -6.45 6.92
C ARG A 183 -7.13 -6.50 8.12
N ASN A 184 -7.00 -5.38 8.82
CA ASN A 184 -6.18 -5.29 10.03
C ASN A 184 -6.75 -6.17 11.16
N SER A 185 -5.86 -6.81 11.93
CA SER A 185 -6.13 -7.77 13.03
C SER A 185 -6.99 -7.27 14.21
N LYS A 186 -7.51 -6.03 14.14
CA LYS A 186 -8.41 -5.44 15.15
C LYS A 186 -9.85 -5.22 14.67
N GLY A 187 -10.22 -5.71 13.49
CA GLY A 187 -11.59 -5.55 12.97
C GLY A 187 -12.03 -4.10 12.70
N LYS A 188 -11.19 -3.10 12.98
CA LYS A 188 -11.42 -1.72 12.57
C LYS A 188 -11.06 -1.59 11.10
N ARG A 189 -12.02 -1.06 10.33
CA ARG A 189 -11.84 -0.60 8.94
C ARG A 189 -10.81 0.54 8.93
N GLY A 190 -9.53 0.22 9.01
CA GLY A 190 -8.46 1.22 8.93
C GLY A 190 -8.39 1.78 7.52
N LEU A 191 -8.65 3.09 7.37
CA LEU A 191 -8.41 3.97 6.20
C LEU A 191 -9.04 3.60 4.84
N LEU A 192 -9.49 2.36 4.66
CA LEU A 192 -9.92 1.82 3.36
C LEU A 192 -11.35 2.23 2.91
N PRO A 193 -12.36 2.40 3.78
CA PRO A 193 -13.68 2.84 3.33
C PRO A 193 -13.66 4.27 2.79
N GLU A 194 -12.82 5.15 3.34
CA GLU A 194 -12.75 6.56 2.95
C GLU A 194 -12.16 6.71 1.54
N ILE A 195 -11.11 5.94 1.21
CA ILE A 195 -10.53 5.88 -0.15
C ILE A 195 -11.56 5.29 -1.14
N PHE A 196 -12.34 4.29 -0.73
CA PHE A 196 -13.35 3.68 -1.61
C PHE A 196 -14.59 4.57 -1.81
N LYS A 197 -15.05 5.28 -0.77
CA LYS A 197 -16.14 6.27 -0.89
C LYS A 197 -15.77 7.40 -1.84
N THR A 198 -14.53 7.88 -1.76
CA THR A 198 -14.01 8.93 -2.67
C THR A 198 -13.83 8.44 -4.11
N LEU A 199 -13.74 7.14 -4.38
CA LEU A 199 -13.66 6.66 -5.76
C LEU A 199 -15.04 6.53 -6.44
N ILE A 200 -16.14 6.52 -5.68
CA ILE A 200 -17.48 6.17 -6.20
C ILE A 200 -18.34 7.41 -6.51
N ASN A 201 -18.07 8.57 -5.91
CA ASN A 201 -18.84 9.79 -6.19
C ASN A 201 -18.04 10.78 -7.07
N PRO A 202 -18.40 10.98 -8.36
CA PRO A 202 -17.69 11.89 -9.26
C PRO A 202 -18.01 13.36 -9.01
N ARG A 203 -18.77 13.69 -7.96
CA ARG A 203 -19.18 15.04 -7.60
C ARG A 203 -19.00 15.26 -6.10
N GLY A 204 -18.09 16.15 -5.73
CA GLY A 204 -17.95 16.60 -4.34
C GLY A 204 -18.96 17.73 -4.09
N LYS A 205 -19.95 17.52 -3.24
CA LYS A 205 -20.86 18.59 -2.80
C LYS A 205 -20.25 19.27 -1.58
N ILE A 206 -20.00 20.57 -1.64
CA ILE A 206 -19.37 21.30 -0.53
C ILE A 206 -20.30 21.32 0.69
N ILE A 207 -19.80 20.93 1.86
CA ILE A 207 -20.56 20.94 3.13
C ILE A 207 -20.09 22.02 4.10
N LEU A 208 -18.91 22.62 3.91
CA LEU A 208 -18.40 23.75 4.69
C LEU A 208 -17.75 24.81 3.77
N PRO A 209 -17.94 26.12 4.04
CA PRO A 209 -17.30 27.20 3.29
C PRO A 209 -15.85 27.48 3.70
#